data_AF-A0A9D0YVX2-F1
#
_entry.id   AF-A0A9D0YVX2-F1
#
_cell.length_a   1.000
_cell.length_b   1.000
_cell.length_c   1.000
_cell.angle_alpha   90.00
_cell.angle_beta   90.00
_cell.angle_gamma   90.00
#
_symmetry.space_group_name_H-M   'P 1'
#
loop_
_entity.id
_entity.type
_entity.pdbx_description
1 polymer ?
#
loop_
_entity_poly.entity_id
_entity_poly.type
_entity_poly.pdbx_seq_one_letter_code
_entity_poly.pdbx_strand_id
1 'polypeptide(L)'
;MSIAQTAAAIAVMAVVTFLTRALPFFLFDRGGKPPKVVLYLGKYLPAGVIAMLIVYCLKGVRFTSTDQWLPALLACAAVVGLHLWKRNNMLSIMGGTIFYMVLVQVIF
;
A
#
# COMPACT_ATOMS: atom_id res chain seq x y z
N MET A 1 -24.57 -4.87 13.82
CA MET A 1 -24.79 -3.99 12.66
C MET A 1 -25.92 -4.60 11.85
N SER A 2 -27.03 -3.91 11.65
CA SER A 2 -28.15 -4.46 10.84
C SER A 2 -27.81 -4.39 9.35
N ILE A 3 -28.41 -5.28 8.54
CA ILE A 3 -28.19 -5.32 7.08
C ILE A 3 -28.48 -3.97 6.44
N ALA A 4 -29.53 -3.28 6.91
CA ALA A 4 -29.90 -1.95 6.46
C ALA A 4 -28.81 -0.90 6.76
N GLN A 5 -28.16 -0.96 7.92
CA GLN A 5 -27.05 -0.06 8.25
C GLN A 5 -25.82 -0.31 7.38
N THR A 6 -25.48 -1.57 7.12
CA THR A 6 -24.35 -1.92 6.23
C THR A 6 -24.61 -1.47 4.79
N ALA A 7 -25.83 -1.69 4.28
CA ALA A 7 -26.21 -1.23 2.94
C ALA A 7 -26.17 0.30 2.81
N ALA A 8 -26.68 1.03 3.82
CA ALA A 8 -26.60 2.48 3.86
C ALA A 8 -25.14 2.98 3.89
N ALA A 9 -24.27 2.35 4.71
CA ALA A 9 -22.86 2.70 4.78
C ALA A 9 -22.13 2.48 3.45
N ILE A 10 -22.39 1.37 2.76
CA ILE A 10 -21.83 1.09 1.43
C ILE A 10 -22.29 2.14 0.42
N ALA A 11 -23.57 2.50 0.42
CA ALA A 11 -24.11 3.52 -0.47
C ALA A 11 -23.43 4.88 -0.26
N VAL A 12 -23.26 5.30 1.00
CA VAL A 12 -22.56 6.55 1.33
C VAL A 12 -21.10 6.51 0.87
N MET A 13 -20.36 5.43 1.18
CA MET A 13 -18.96 5.27 0.76
C MET A 13 -18.82 5.28 -0.76
N ALA A 14 -19.73 4.64 -1.49
CA ALA A 14 -19.74 4.61 -2.94
C ALA A 14 -19.94 6.03 -3.52
N VAL A 15 -20.94 6.77 -3.01
CA VAL A 15 -21.21 8.15 -3.43
C VAL A 15 -20.02 9.05 -3.16
N VAL A 16 -19.44 9.00 -1.95
CA VAL A 16 -18.26 9.81 -1.59
C VAL A 16 -17.04 9.45 -2.44
N THR A 17 -16.80 8.16 -2.71
CA THR A 17 -15.69 7.71 -3.56
C THR A 17 -15.88 8.17 -5.01
N PHE A 18 -17.10 8.09 -5.53
CA PHE A 18 -17.42 8.56 -6.86
C PHE A 18 -17.24 10.07 -6.96
N LEU A 19 -17.76 10.84 -6.00
CA LEU A 19 -17.59 12.29 -5.95
C LEU A 19 -16.13 12.70 -5.86
N THR A 20 -15.34 12.11 -4.96
CA THR A 20 -13.91 12.43 -4.82
C THR A 20 -13.08 12.10 -6.07
N ARG A 21 -13.46 11.07 -6.84
CA ARG A 21 -12.84 10.76 -8.14
C ARG A 21 -13.34 11.66 -9.27
N ALA A 22 -14.61 12.05 -9.27
CA ALA A 22 -15.20 12.90 -10.29
C ALA A 22 -14.85 14.38 -10.12
N LEU A 23 -14.63 14.82 -8.88
CA LEU A 23 -14.29 16.20 -8.50
C LEU A 23 -13.06 16.75 -9.23
N PRO A 24 -11.90 16.06 -9.30
CA PRO A 24 -10.76 16.57 -10.06
C PRO A 24 -11.09 16.74 -11.55
N PHE A 25 -11.93 15.89 -12.14
CA PHE A 25 -12.37 16.09 -13.52
C PHE A 25 -13.29 17.31 -13.61
N PHE A 26 -14.37 17.39 -12.83
CA PHE A 26 -15.32 18.52 -12.89
C PHE A 26 -14.65 19.89 -12.63
N LEU A 27 -13.66 19.95 -11.74
CA LEU A 27 -12.96 21.19 -11.41
C LEU A 27 -11.90 21.59 -12.45
N PHE A 28 -11.29 20.63 -13.17
CA PHE A 28 -10.19 20.86 -14.10
C PHE A 28 -10.54 20.65 -15.59
N ASP A 29 -11.76 20.23 -15.93
CA ASP A 29 -12.24 19.95 -17.30
C ASP A 29 -12.54 21.21 -18.15
N ARG A 30 -12.00 22.38 -17.78
CA ARG A 30 -12.17 23.65 -18.52
C ARG A 30 -11.13 23.86 -19.65
N GLY A 31 -10.73 22.78 -20.33
CA GLY A 31 -9.88 22.85 -21.54
C GLY A 31 -8.43 23.33 -21.32
N GLY A 32 -8.00 23.50 -20.06
CA GLY A 32 -6.66 23.92 -19.67
C GLY A 32 -5.86 22.83 -18.97
N LYS A 33 -4.52 22.92 -18.99
CA LYS A 33 -3.64 22.01 -18.26
C LYS A 33 -3.95 22.09 -16.75
N PRO A 34 -4.09 20.97 -16.02
CA PRO A 34 -4.35 21.00 -14.59
C PRO A 34 -3.25 21.77 -13.83
N PRO A 35 -3.55 22.37 -12.66
CA PRO A 35 -2.62 23.21 -11.93
C PRO A 35 -1.31 22.47 -11.62
N LYS A 36 -0.17 23.17 -11.71
CA LYS A 36 1.16 22.59 -11.46
C LYS A 36 1.26 21.89 -10.10
N VAL A 37 0.55 22.38 -9.08
CA VAL A 37 0.51 21.78 -7.74
C VAL A 37 -0.14 20.39 -7.74
N VAL A 38 -1.23 20.20 -8.50
CA VAL A 38 -1.93 18.90 -8.58
C VAL A 38 -1.09 17.88 -9.33
N LEU A 39 -0.43 18.29 -10.41
CA LEU A 39 0.53 17.46 -11.14
C LEU A 39 1.74 17.09 -10.28
N TYR A 40 2.24 18.03 -9.48
CA TYR A 40 3.33 17.78 -8.54
C TYR A 40 2.90 16.78 -7.46
N LEU A 41 1.76 17.00 -6.80
CA LEU A 41 1.21 16.05 -5.83
C LEU A 41 1.02 14.66 -6.47
N GLY A 42 0.38 14.57 -7.63
CA GLY A 42 0.18 13.29 -8.33
C GLY A 42 1.48 12.55 -8.65
N LYS A 43 2.60 13.27 -8.87
CA LYS A 43 3.91 12.68 -9.13
C LYS A 43 4.59 12.11 -7.89
N TYR A 44 4.49 12.79 -6.74
CA TYR A 44 5.25 12.41 -5.52
C TYR A 44 4.42 11.66 -4.48
N LEU A 45 3.10 11.86 -4.47
CA LEU A 45 2.19 11.23 -3.51
C LEU A 45 2.20 9.70 -3.61
N PRO A 46 2.25 9.05 -4.79
CA PRO A 46 2.36 7.60 -4.88
C PRO A 46 3.62 7.05 -4.18
N ALA A 47 4.76 7.71 -4.38
CA ALA A 47 6.01 7.31 -3.73
C ALA A 47 5.94 7.52 -2.21
N GLY A 48 5.34 8.62 -1.75
CA GLY A 48 5.12 8.88 -0.33
C GLY A 48 4.22 7.86 0.36
N VAL A 49 3.11 7.46 -0.29
CA VAL A 49 2.19 6.45 0.24
C VAL A 49 2.87 5.08 0.34
N ILE A 50 3.68 4.69 -0.65
CA ILE A 50 4.43 3.43 -0.60
C ILE A 50 5.43 3.46 0.57
N ALA A 51 6.16 4.56 0.75
CA ALA A 51 7.09 4.71 1.87
C ALA A 51 6.36 4.63 3.22
N MET A 52 5.21 5.28 3.35
CA MET A 52 4.40 5.22 4.57
C MET A 52 3.84 3.81 4.83
N LEU A 53 3.48 3.07 3.79
CA LEU A 53 3.02 1.69 3.92
C LEU A 53 4.12 0.79 4.49
N ILE A 54 5.37 0.95 4.05
CA ILE A 54 6.54 0.23 4.60
C ILE A 54 6.70 0.53 6.09
N VAL A 55 6.66 1.81 6.47
CA VAL A 55 6.74 2.22 7.88
C VAL A 55 5.60 1.63 8.70
N TYR A 56 4.37 1.63 8.15
CA TYR A 56 3.21 1.08 8.83
C TYR A 56 3.30 -0.43 9.03
N CYS A 57 3.78 -1.18 8.02
CA CYS A 57 4.03 -2.61 8.14
C CYS A 57 5.05 -2.93 9.24
N LEU A 58 6.08 -2.09 9.40
CA LEU A 58 7.12 -2.25 10.42
C LEU A 58 6.68 -1.74 11.80
N LYS A 59 5.70 -0.83 11.88
CA LYS A 59 5.24 -0.22 13.15
C LYS A 59 4.74 -1.25 14.16
N GLY A 60 4.15 -2.35 13.70
CA GLY A 60 3.61 -3.41 14.56
C GLY A 60 4.65 -4.39 15.11
N VAL A 61 5.89 -4.32 14.63
CA VAL A 61 6.96 -5.25 14.99
C VAL A 61 7.49 -4.90 16.39
N ARG A 62 7.38 -5.85 17.33
CA ARG A 62 7.90 -5.68 18.69
C ARG A 62 9.20 -6.44 18.85
N PHE A 63 10.21 -5.80 19.44
CA PHE A 63 11.50 -6.43 19.75
C PHE A 63 11.48 -7.32 21.00
N THR A 64 10.29 -7.69 21.48
CA THR A 64 10.11 -8.48 22.69
C THR A 64 10.43 -9.96 22.50
N SER A 65 10.23 -10.48 21.29
CA SER A 65 10.52 -11.89 20.95
C SER A 65 11.15 -11.93 19.56
N THR A 66 12.17 -12.77 19.37
CA THR A 66 12.86 -12.99 18.09
C THR A 66 11.90 -13.29 16.94
N ASP A 67 10.82 -14.00 17.26
CA ASP A 67 9.86 -14.56 16.31
C ASP A 67 9.00 -13.48 15.64
N GLN A 68 8.93 -12.27 16.21
CA GLN A 68 8.10 -11.19 15.70
C GLN A 68 8.85 -10.23 14.77
N TRP A 69 10.15 -10.03 14.97
CA TRP A 69 10.93 -9.05 14.21
C TRP A 69 11.86 -9.69 13.18
N LEU A 70 12.43 -10.84 13.52
CA LEU A 70 13.41 -11.52 12.68
C LEU A 70 12.82 -11.96 11.33
N PRO A 71 11.61 -12.54 11.23
CA PRO A 71 11.06 -12.93 9.93
C PRO A 71 10.69 -11.74 9.04
N ALA A 72 10.20 -10.65 9.64
CA ALA A 72 9.92 -9.42 8.91
C ALA A 72 11.21 -8.80 8.34
N LEU A 73 12.29 -8.73 9.13
CA LEU A 73 13.57 -8.19 8.69
C LEU A 73 14.22 -9.03 7.58
N LEU A 74 14.22 -10.35 7.73
CA LEU A 74 14.75 -11.28 6.72
C LEU A 74 13.95 -11.21 5.42
N ALA A 75 12.61 -11.15 5.50
CA ALA A 75 11.77 -10.99 4.32
C ALA A 75 12.02 -9.66 3.60
N CYS A 76 12.16 -8.55 4.33
CA CYS A 76 12.53 -7.27 3.74
C CYS A 76 13.89 -7.34 3.02
N ALA A 77 14.90 -7.95 3.66
CA ALA A 77 16.21 -8.12 3.05
C ALA A 77 16.16 -8.99 1.78
N ALA A 78 15.39 -10.09 1.80
CA ALA A 78 15.18 -10.96 0.65
C ALA A 78 14.47 -10.23 -0.51
N VAL A 79 13.43 -9.43 -0.22
CA VAL A 79 12.72 -8.61 -1.22
C VAL A 79 13.69 -7.63 -1.88
N VAL A 80 14.51 -6.92 -1.09
CA VAL A 80 15.51 -5.97 -1.61
C VAL A 80 16.55 -6.69 -2.47
N GLY A 81 17.09 -7.81 -2.00
CA GLY A 81 18.05 -8.62 -2.75
C GLY A 81 17.49 -9.13 -4.09
N LEU A 82 16.29 -9.71 -4.07
CA LEU A 82 15.60 -10.19 -5.27
C LEU A 82 15.27 -9.06 -6.23
N HIS A 83 14.87 -7.90 -5.71
CA HIS A 83 14.57 -6.73 -6.53
C HIS A 83 15.82 -6.17 -7.21
N LEU A 84 16.94 -6.07 -6.49
CA LEU A 84 18.21 -5.60 -7.05
C LEU A 84 18.77 -6.55 -8.11
N TRP A 85 18.62 -7.87 -7.92
CA TRP A 85 19.15 -8.85 -8.85
C TRP A 85 18.31 -8.98 -10.12
N LYS A 86 16.99 -9.14 -10.00
CA LYS A 86 16.11 -9.43 -11.15
C LYS A 86 15.38 -8.21 -11.71
N ARG A 87 15.32 -7.09 -10.98
CA ARG A 87 14.53 -5.88 -11.30
C ARG A 87 13.08 -6.17 -11.76
N ASN A 88 12.51 -7.29 -11.35
CA ASN A 88 11.17 -7.72 -11.72
C ASN A 88 10.23 -7.65 -10.52
N ASN A 89 9.25 -6.75 -10.59
CA ASN A 89 8.30 -6.47 -9.50
C ASN A 89 7.48 -7.71 -9.09
N MET A 90 7.00 -8.50 -10.05
CA MET A 90 6.20 -9.70 -9.71
C MET A 90 7.01 -10.70 -8.89
N LEU A 91 8.26 -10.93 -9.27
CA LEU A 91 9.11 -11.92 -8.62
C LEU A 91 9.52 -11.48 -7.21
N SER A 92 9.74 -10.18 -7.02
CA SER A 92 10.05 -9.61 -5.70
C SER A 92 8.85 -9.68 -4.75
N ILE A 93 7.63 -9.38 -5.23
CA ILE A 93 6.40 -9.46 -4.43
C ILE A 93 6.08 -10.92 -4.05
N MET A 94 5.98 -11.80 -5.05
CA MET A 94 5.62 -13.20 -4.80
C MET A 94 6.72 -13.92 -4.01
N GLY A 95 7.99 -13.73 -4.38
CA GLY A 95 9.12 -14.35 -3.71
C GLY A 95 9.24 -13.90 -2.25
N GLY A 96 9.12 -12.60 -1.98
CA GLY A 96 9.14 -12.07 -0.62
C GLY A 96 7.97 -12.57 0.24
N THR A 97 6.77 -12.64 -0.33
CA THR A 97 5.57 -13.13 0.37
C THR A 97 5.71 -14.60 0.73
N ILE A 98 6.14 -15.45 -0.23
CA ILE A 98 6.35 -16.88 0.02
C ILE A 98 7.44 -17.07 1.07
N PHE A 99 8.57 -16.37 0.95
CA PHE A 99 9.66 -16.46 1.90
C PHE A 99 9.25 -16.05 3.31
N TYR A 100 8.48 -14.96 3.46
CA TYR A 100 7.91 -14.54 4.74
C TYR A 100 6.99 -15.61 5.34
N MET A 101 6.05 -16.16 4.55
CA MET A 101 5.11 -17.18 5.02
C MET A 101 5.83 -18.46 5.46
N VAL A 102 6.88 -18.88 4.74
CA VAL A 102 7.69 -20.04 5.13
C VAL A 102 8.40 -19.78 6.46
N LEU A 103 8.98 -18.59 6.66
CA LEU A 103 9.61 -18.25 7.92
C LEU A 103 8.62 -18.31 9.09
N VAL A 104 7.43 -17.72 8.94
CA VAL A 104 6.42 -17.60 10.00
C VAL A 104 5.66 -18.91 10.26
N GLN A 105 5.58 -19.83 9.31
CA GLN A 105 4.82 -21.08 9.50
C GLN A 105 5.70 -22.31 9.77
N VAL A 106 6.97 -22.29 9.35
CA VAL A 106 7.85 -23.46 9.43
C VAL A 106 8.99 -23.27 10.42
N ILE A 107 9.49 -22.04 10.61
CA ILE A 107 10.71 -21.77 11.37
C ILE A 107 10.41 -21.14 12.73
N PHE A 108 9.48 -20.18 12.76
CA PHE A 108 9.03 -19.44 13.95
C PHE A 108 7.58 -19.80 14.28
#